data_AF-A0A2D7HY10-F1
#
_entry.id   AF-A0A2D7HY10-F1
#
_cell.length_a   1.000
_cell.length_b   1.000
_cell.length_c   1.000
_cell.angle_alpha   90.00
_cell.angle_beta   90.00
_cell.angle_gamma   90.00
#
_symmetry.space_group_name_H-M   'P 1'
#
loop_
_entity.id
_entity.type
_entity.pdbx_description
1 polymer ?
#
loop_
_entity_poly.entity_id
_entity_poly.type
_entity_poly.pdbx_seq_one_letter_code
_entity_poly.pdbx_strand_id
1 'polypeptide(L)'
;MIQKHEIKDGLVLCLDPDELEANGGGSNATNSIRVQGPHFFVCIAADDQSGNWVPLFSAPGRLRILFPNEEKSGHPKWCESETYFHGEQIWQAPHAAVVTASIEGGDLSSPGSRITVTETGVNLVYNTAVSR
;
A
#
# COMPACT_ATOMS: atom_id res chain seq x y z
N MET A 1 -15.91 -2.53 -1.43
CA MET A 1 -15.37 -2.44 -0.05
C MET A 1 -14.63 -3.73 0.27
N ILE A 2 -13.40 -3.59 0.77
CA ILE A 2 -12.55 -4.69 1.23
C ILE A 2 -13.05 -5.21 2.59
N GLN A 3 -12.94 -6.51 2.84
CA GLN A 3 -13.18 -7.13 4.14
C GLN A 3 -11.86 -7.46 4.84
N LYS A 4 -11.84 -7.48 6.17
CA LYS A 4 -10.62 -7.73 6.96
C LYS A 4 -9.89 -9.02 6.56
N HIS A 5 -10.62 -10.11 6.33
CA HIS A 5 -10.05 -11.41 5.94
C HIS A 5 -9.47 -11.44 4.52
N GLU A 6 -9.71 -10.41 3.71
CA GLU A 6 -9.14 -10.29 2.37
C GLU A 6 -7.79 -9.56 2.39
N ILE A 7 -7.41 -8.93 3.51
CA ILE A 7 -6.13 -8.26 3.66
C ILE A 7 -5.04 -9.33 3.77
N LYS A 8 -4.10 -9.26 2.83
CA LYS A 8 -2.98 -10.18 2.69
C LYS A 8 -1.87 -9.52 1.88
N ASP A 9 -0.71 -10.14 1.93
CA ASP A 9 0.46 -9.77 1.14
C ASP A 9 0.11 -9.61 -0.33
N GLY A 10 0.63 -8.54 -0.93
CA GLY A 10 0.42 -8.18 -2.31
C GLY A 10 -0.89 -7.45 -2.60
N LEU A 11 -1.79 -7.28 -1.62
CA LEU A 11 -2.99 -6.46 -1.82
C LEU A 11 -2.62 -4.98 -2.00
N VAL A 12 -3.25 -4.31 -2.96
CA VAL A 12 -3.12 -2.86 -3.18
C VAL A 12 -4.47 -2.18 -2.96
N LEU A 13 -4.47 -1.10 -2.17
CA LEU A 13 -5.65 -0.30 -1.86
C LEU A 13 -5.33 1.19 -1.94
N CYS A 14 -6.30 2.01 -2.32
CA CYS A 14 -6.22 3.46 -2.11
C CYS A 14 -6.63 3.79 -0.67
N LEU A 15 -5.71 4.29 0.14
CA LEU A 15 -5.93 4.58 1.56
C LEU A 15 -5.75 6.07 1.84
N ASP A 16 -6.55 6.61 2.75
CA ASP A 16 -6.28 7.90 3.37
C ASP A 16 -5.32 7.71 4.57
N PRO A 17 -4.10 8.29 4.53
CA PRO A 17 -3.11 8.13 5.60
C PRO A 17 -3.50 8.80 6.92
N ASP A 18 -4.29 9.88 6.89
CA ASP A 18 -4.72 10.57 8.10
C ASP A 18 -5.80 9.75 8.80
N GLU A 19 -6.68 9.09 8.04
CA GLU A 19 -7.65 8.13 8.58
C GLU A 19 -7.00 6.84 9.09
N LEU A 20 -5.93 6.35 8.45
CA LEU A 20 -5.15 5.23 8.98
C LEU A 20 -4.64 5.54 10.39
N GLU A 21 -4.01 6.70 10.58
CA GLU A 21 -3.47 7.13 11.88
C GLU A 21 -4.57 7.36 12.91
N ALA A 22 -5.66 8.05 12.53
CA ALA A 22 -6.80 8.29 13.42
C ALA A 22 -7.43 6.99 13.96
N ASN A 23 -7.30 5.89 13.22
CA ASN A 23 -7.85 4.57 13.57
C ASN A 23 -6.79 3.59 14.13
N GLY A 24 -5.63 4.08 14.55
CA GLY A 24 -4.60 3.29 15.25
C GLY A 24 -3.50 2.72 14.36
N GLY A 25 -3.40 3.16 13.10
CA GLY A 25 -2.22 2.98 12.28
C GLY A 25 -1.10 3.95 12.67
N GLY A 26 0.10 3.68 12.16
CA GLY A 26 1.25 4.57 12.34
C GLY A 26 2.31 4.33 11.28
N SER A 27 3.17 5.32 11.07
CA SER A 27 4.28 5.23 10.12
C SER A 27 5.63 5.46 10.77
N ASN A 28 6.66 4.81 10.25
CA ASN A 28 8.05 5.14 10.57
C ASN A 28 8.60 6.33 9.75
N ALA A 29 7.80 6.88 8.83
CA ALA A 29 8.19 8.00 7.99
C ALA A 29 8.43 9.28 8.80
N THR A 30 9.49 10.00 8.44
CA THR A 30 9.66 11.40 8.88
C THR A 30 8.65 12.30 8.18
N ASN A 31 8.33 13.45 8.77
CA ASN A 31 7.43 14.45 8.17
C ASN A 31 7.82 14.85 6.74
N SER A 32 9.11 14.80 6.38
CA SER A 32 9.56 15.15 5.03
C SER A 32 9.21 14.14 3.95
N ILE A 33 8.94 12.88 4.32
CA ILE A 33 8.59 11.82 3.37
C ILE A 33 7.18 11.26 3.61
N ARG A 34 6.49 11.70 4.67
CA ARG A 34 5.11 11.31 4.97
C ARG A 34 4.18 11.67 3.80
N VAL A 35 3.44 10.69 3.28
CA VAL A 35 2.38 10.94 2.28
C VAL A 35 1.22 11.70 2.90
N GLN A 36 0.54 12.51 2.09
CA GLN A 36 -0.60 13.33 2.48
C GLN A 36 -1.74 13.13 1.48
N GLY A 37 -2.95 12.96 1.97
CA GLY A 37 -4.13 12.65 1.16
C GLY A 37 -4.11 11.24 0.56
N PRO A 38 -5.18 10.85 -0.16
CA PRO A 38 -5.34 9.48 -0.67
C PRO A 38 -4.20 9.03 -1.58
N HIS A 39 -3.64 7.86 -1.28
CA HIS A 39 -2.56 7.24 -2.05
C HIS A 39 -2.81 5.74 -2.19
N PHE A 40 -2.27 5.12 -3.25
CA PHE A 40 -2.20 3.66 -3.28
C PHE A 40 -1.16 3.18 -2.28
N PHE A 41 -1.47 2.08 -1.59
CA PHE A 41 -0.56 1.37 -0.70
C PHE A 41 -0.53 -0.09 -1.08
N VAL A 42 0.64 -0.71 -1.04
CA VAL A 42 0.82 -2.15 -1.17
C VAL A 42 1.03 -2.78 0.21
N CYS A 43 0.31 -3.86 0.51
CA CYS A 43 0.52 -4.68 1.69
C CYS A 43 1.72 -5.59 1.45
N ILE A 44 2.75 -5.47 2.28
CA ILE A 44 3.99 -6.25 2.16
C ILE A 44 4.12 -7.37 3.20
N ALA A 45 3.28 -7.33 4.24
CA ALA A 45 3.14 -8.38 5.24
C ALA A 45 1.81 -8.18 5.95
N ALA A 46 1.05 -9.24 6.18
CA ALA A 46 -0.17 -9.21 6.99
C ALA A 46 -0.23 -10.43 7.92
N ASP A 47 -0.71 -10.20 9.15
CA ASP A 47 -1.14 -11.24 10.08
C ASP A 47 -2.67 -11.23 10.21
N ASP A 48 -3.23 -11.94 11.21
CA ASP A 48 -4.68 -12.02 11.43
C ASP A 48 -5.32 -10.69 11.88
N GLN A 49 -4.53 -9.71 12.33
CA GLN A 49 -5.00 -8.49 12.98
C GLN A 49 -4.55 -7.20 12.29
N SER A 50 -3.39 -7.21 11.66
CA SER A 50 -2.69 -6.03 11.16
C SER A 50 -1.89 -6.31 9.89
N GLY A 51 -1.51 -5.24 9.21
CA GLY A 51 -0.62 -5.32 8.06
C GLY A 51 0.41 -4.19 8.02
N ASN A 52 1.49 -4.45 7.30
CA ASN A 52 2.52 -3.49 6.93
C ASN A 52 2.29 -3.04 5.49
N TRP A 53 2.28 -1.73 5.30
CA TRP A 53 1.86 -1.07 4.08
C TRP A 53 2.91 -0.08 3.62
N VAL A 54 3.15 -0.03 2.31
CA VAL A 54 4.08 0.93 1.70
C VAL A 54 3.32 1.76 0.67
N PRO A 55 3.36 3.10 0.76
CA PRO A 55 2.69 3.94 -0.21
C PRO A 55 3.41 3.94 -1.55
N LEU A 56 2.60 4.20 -2.56
CA LEU A 56 2.97 4.18 -3.96
C LEU A 56 2.77 5.55 -4.58
N PHE A 57 3.67 5.92 -5.47
CA PHE A 57 3.74 7.23 -6.10
C PHE A 57 3.61 7.12 -7.61
N SER A 58 2.92 8.07 -8.24
CA SER A 58 2.75 8.14 -9.70
C SER A 58 3.94 8.77 -10.44
N ALA A 59 4.95 9.25 -9.70
CA ALA A 59 6.08 9.98 -10.27
C ALA A 59 7.40 9.62 -9.57
N PRO A 60 8.54 9.67 -10.29
CA PRO A 60 9.85 9.47 -9.71
C PRO A 60 10.16 10.53 -8.65
N GLY A 61 11.15 10.26 -7.82
CA GLY A 61 11.56 11.16 -6.75
C GLY A 61 12.81 10.67 -6.04
N ARG A 62 13.32 11.50 -5.12
CA ARG A 62 14.49 11.14 -4.32
C ARG A 62 14.25 9.81 -3.60
N LEU A 63 15.17 8.86 -3.78
CA LEU A 63 15.14 7.52 -3.18
C LEU A 63 13.90 6.68 -3.52
N ARG A 64 13.08 7.11 -4.48
CA ARG A 64 11.96 6.30 -4.98
C ARG A 64 12.47 5.28 -5.99
N ILE A 65 11.96 4.06 -5.88
CA ILE A 65 12.31 2.93 -6.73
C ILE A 65 11.13 2.62 -7.64
N LEU A 66 11.39 2.39 -8.93
CA LEU A 66 10.37 1.99 -9.88
C LEU A 66 9.83 0.60 -9.52
N PHE A 67 8.51 0.48 -9.46
CA PHE A 67 7.79 -0.77 -9.28
C PHE A 67 7.49 -1.39 -10.65
N PRO A 68 8.01 -2.58 -10.98
CA PRO A 68 7.84 -3.17 -12.31
C PRO A 68 6.38 -3.49 -12.64
N ASN A 69 5.96 -3.23 -13.88
CA ASN A 69 4.57 -3.41 -14.31
C ASN A 69 4.20 -4.90 -14.46
N GLU A 70 5.16 -5.76 -14.77
CA GLU A 70 5.01 -7.22 -14.86
C GLU A 70 4.57 -7.85 -13.53
N GLU A 71 4.83 -7.16 -12.41
CA GLU A 71 4.43 -7.64 -11.09
C GLU A 71 3.03 -7.16 -10.68
N LYS A 72 2.34 -6.37 -11.52
CA LYS A 72 1.02 -5.79 -11.22
C LYS A 72 -0.11 -6.61 -11.82
N SER A 73 -1.22 -6.74 -11.08
CA SER A 73 -2.43 -7.44 -11.51
C SER A 73 -3.69 -6.70 -11.07
N GLY A 74 -4.76 -6.81 -11.88
CA GLY A 74 -6.05 -6.16 -11.63
C GLY A 74 -6.41 -5.14 -12.70
N HIS A 75 -6.82 -3.93 -12.30
CA HIS A 75 -7.38 -2.93 -13.20
C HIS A 75 -6.32 -2.38 -14.19
N PRO A 76 -6.61 -2.17 -15.49
CA PRO A 76 -5.63 -1.70 -16.48
C PRO A 76 -4.93 -0.38 -16.12
N LYS A 77 -5.68 0.60 -15.59
CA LYS A 77 -5.11 1.87 -15.09
C LYS A 77 -4.02 1.67 -14.01
N TRP A 78 -4.08 0.57 -13.25
CA TRP A 78 -3.03 0.22 -12.29
C TRP A 78 -1.85 -0.46 -13.00
N CYS A 79 -2.12 -1.50 -13.80
CA CYS A 79 -1.09 -2.31 -14.43
C CYS A 79 -0.23 -1.54 -15.44
N GLU A 80 -0.79 -0.53 -16.10
CA GLU A 80 -0.12 0.24 -17.16
C GLU A 80 0.55 1.53 -16.64
N SER A 81 0.23 1.95 -15.41
CA SER A 81 0.79 3.18 -14.85
C SER A 81 2.18 2.95 -14.28
N GLU A 82 3.13 3.85 -14.57
CA GLU A 82 4.37 3.90 -13.79
C GLU A 82 4.04 4.13 -12.32
N THR A 83 4.69 3.35 -11.46
CA THR A 83 4.47 3.42 -10.02
C THR A 83 5.80 3.29 -9.34
N TYR A 84 6.01 4.07 -8.30
CA TYR A 84 7.24 4.09 -7.53
C TYR A 84 6.93 3.87 -6.05
N PHE A 85 7.90 3.41 -5.27
CA PHE A 85 7.77 3.28 -3.82
C PHE A 85 9.00 3.83 -3.11
N HIS A 86 8.87 4.18 -1.83
CA HIS A 86 9.98 4.65 -1.00
C HIS A 86 10.20 3.66 0.15
N GLY A 87 11.38 3.03 0.21
CA GLY A 87 11.65 1.96 1.19
C GLY A 87 11.60 2.41 2.66
N GLU A 88 11.84 3.69 2.94
CA GLU A 88 11.84 4.22 4.32
C GLU A 88 10.45 4.65 4.82
N GLN A 89 9.38 4.22 4.14
CA GLN A 89 8.02 4.56 4.51
C GLN A 89 7.16 3.31 4.64
N ILE A 90 7.13 2.80 5.86
CA ILE A 90 6.31 1.67 6.25
C ILE A 90 5.21 2.19 7.17
N TRP A 91 4.00 1.74 6.92
CA TRP A 91 2.81 2.01 7.70
C TRP A 91 2.31 0.71 8.30
N GLN A 92 2.27 0.63 9.62
CA GLN A 92 1.67 -0.50 10.32
C GLN A 92 0.25 -0.11 10.71
N ALA A 93 -0.74 -0.92 10.37
CA ALA A 93 -2.14 -0.60 10.65
C ALA A 93 -2.96 -1.85 10.98
N PRO A 94 -3.86 -1.79 11.99
CA PRO A 94 -4.88 -2.82 12.20
C PRO A 94 -5.79 -2.95 10.97
N HIS A 95 -6.28 -4.17 10.68
CA HIS A 95 -7.19 -4.43 9.56
C HIS A 95 -8.47 -3.59 9.63
N ALA A 96 -8.93 -3.24 10.84
CA ALA A 96 -10.04 -2.33 11.03
C ALA A 96 -9.73 -0.91 10.51
N ALA A 97 -8.54 -0.38 10.79
CA ALA A 97 -8.10 0.93 10.32
C ALA A 97 -7.96 0.94 8.79
N VAL A 98 -7.39 -0.12 8.21
CA VAL A 98 -7.26 -0.27 6.75
C VAL A 98 -8.62 -0.24 6.06
N VAL A 99 -9.61 -0.95 6.59
CA VAL A 99 -10.98 -0.94 6.03
C VAL A 99 -11.54 0.48 6.05
N THR A 100 -11.49 1.19 7.18
CA THR A 100 -11.96 2.58 7.29
C THR A 100 -11.23 3.50 6.31
N ALA A 101 -9.90 3.49 6.32
CA ALA A 101 -9.07 4.33 5.47
C ALA A 101 -9.25 4.04 3.97
N SER A 102 -9.59 2.80 3.60
CA SER A 102 -9.89 2.47 2.19
C SER A 102 -11.20 3.09 1.70
N ILE A 103 -12.17 3.27 2.60
CA ILE A 103 -13.45 3.91 2.25
C ILE A 103 -13.22 5.40 2.02
N GLU A 104 -12.58 6.06 2.98
CA GLU A 104 -12.30 7.50 2.92
C GLU A 104 -11.28 7.85 1.84
N GLY A 105 -10.31 6.95 1.61
CA GLY A 105 -9.35 7.05 0.51
C GLY A 105 -9.95 6.84 -0.89
N GLY A 106 -11.24 6.48 -0.99
CA GLY A 106 -11.93 6.29 -2.25
C GLY A 106 -11.47 5.04 -3.01
N ASP A 107 -11.11 3.97 -2.30
CA ASP A 107 -10.70 2.71 -2.92
C ASP A 107 -11.82 2.12 -3.80
N LEU A 108 -11.49 1.89 -5.07
CA LEU A 108 -12.42 1.37 -6.06
C LEU A 108 -12.40 -0.15 -6.18
N SER A 109 -11.69 -0.86 -5.29
CA SER A 109 -11.63 -2.33 -5.37
C SER A 109 -13.00 -2.95 -5.03
N SER A 110 -13.38 -3.94 -5.82
CA SER A 110 -14.64 -4.67 -5.65
C SER A 110 -14.39 -6.17 -5.43
N PRO A 111 -15.30 -6.89 -4.76
CA PRO A 111 -15.18 -8.34 -4.62
C PRO A 111 -14.96 -9.01 -5.98
N GLY A 112 -13.93 -9.85 -6.08
CA GLY A 112 -13.53 -10.49 -7.35
C GLY A 112 -12.70 -9.61 -8.29
N SER A 113 -12.46 -8.35 -7.96
CA SER A 113 -11.62 -7.40 -8.70
C SER A 113 -10.70 -6.64 -7.76
N ARG A 114 -9.76 -7.38 -7.15
CA ARG A 114 -8.71 -6.82 -6.29
C ARG A 114 -7.52 -6.38 -7.14
N ILE A 115 -6.97 -5.24 -6.78
CA ILE A 115 -5.67 -4.82 -7.30
C ILE A 115 -4.62 -5.51 -6.46
N THR A 116 -3.70 -6.19 -7.12
CA THR A 116 -2.68 -7.01 -6.46
C THR A 116 -1.32 -6.83 -7.12
N VAL A 117 -0.30 -7.27 -6.41
CA VAL A 117 1.03 -7.54 -6.93
C VAL A 117 1.41 -8.98 -6.67
N THR A 118 2.34 -9.50 -7.47
CA THR A 118 2.88 -10.86 -7.30
C THR A 118 3.72 -10.97 -6.03
N GLU A 119 4.06 -12.20 -5.64
CA GLU A 119 5.02 -12.48 -4.56
C GLU A 119 6.41 -11.86 -4.84
N THR A 120 6.87 -11.87 -6.10
CA THR A 120 8.13 -11.21 -6.49
C THR A 120 8.06 -9.71 -6.23
N GLY A 121 6.93 -9.06 -6.58
CA GLY A 121 6.70 -7.65 -6.31
C GLY A 121 6.65 -7.33 -4.81
N VAL A 122 6.01 -8.19 -4.01
CA VAL A 122 6.02 -8.07 -2.53
C VAL A 122 7.46 -8.14 -2.00
N ASN A 123 8.22 -9.17 -2.41
CA ASN A 123 9.60 -9.37 -1.96
C ASN A 123 10.52 -8.21 -2.34
N LEU A 124 10.33 -7.60 -3.51
CA LEU A 124 11.07 -6.41 -3.93
C LEU A 124 10.86 -5.26 -2.93
N VAL A 125 9.61 -4.96 -2.59
CA VAL A 125 9.30 -3.86 -1.67
C VAL A 125 9.73 -4.21 -0.25
N TYR A 126 9.40 -5.41 0.23
CA TYR A 126 9.77 -5.88 1.56
C TYR A 126 11.27 -5.80 1.78
N ASN A 127 12.08 -6.40 0.90
CA ASN A 127 13.54 -6.40 1.03
C ASN A 127 14.12 -4.98 0.99
N THR A 128 13.54 -4.07 0.22
CA THR A 128 13.97 -2.66 0.25
C THR A 128 13.63 -1.99 1.58
N ALA A 129 12.45 -2.30 2.12
CA ALA A 129 11.91 -1.67 3.31
C ALA A 129 12.57 -2.16 4.61
N VAL A 130 12.99 -3.43 4.68
CA VAL A 130 13.57 -4.03 5.90
C VAL A 130 15.10 -4.15 5.90
N SER A 131 15.78 -3.91 4.78
CA SER A 131 17.25 -4.03 4.69
C SER A 131 18.03 -2.81 5.22
N ARG A 132 17.44 -2.02 6.12
CA ARG A 132 18.06 -0.82 6.74
C ARG A 132 17.79 -0.80 8.22
#